data_AF-A0A9E7HXG6-F1
#
_entry.id   AF-A0A9E7HXG6-F1
#
_cell.length_a   1.000
_cell.length_b   1.000
_cell.length_c   1.000
_cell.angle_alpha   90.00
_cell.angle_beta   90.00
_cell.angle_gamma   90.00
#
_symmetry.space_group_name_H-M   'P 1'
#
loop_
_entity.id
_entity.type
_entity.pdbx_description
1 polymer ?
#
loop_
_entity_poly.entity_id
_entity_poly.type
_entity_poly.pdbx_seq_one_letter_code
_entity_poly.pdbx_strand_id
1 'polypeptide(L)'
;MLNQLVSEMNQPNVGLPLVQQRKVACSFRDQSLFQIFQVSITSLHQLKSDGNFQVSGVLKELTLSLALKCLSFDFIGSSVDESSEEFGTLQIPSSWKPVVQDPSTLQIFFDYYRIMGPPLSKEALECLVRLASVRRSLFTDDPARFQFLGHLMNGTKEIIQTGLADHDNYHEFCRLLGRFKVNYQLSELLSVESYGEWIHLVAEFTTKSLQSWQWASSSVYYLLGLWSRLVTSVPYLKGETPSLLDETVPKITEGFITSRFNSNQADFPDDLSEDPLDNAELLQDHLEFFPYLCRYQYETSSLCIMKIMDPILQVYTERASSPMPVDANELAVIEGQISWIVHIIAAILKVRQITSCRTESQELIDAELAARVLQLSNVTDIGVHSQRYGEISKQRLDRAILTFFQNFRKSYVGDHAMHSSKQLYLRLSELLGLHDHLVLLNFIVGKIAMNLKHYPQCEDVIEHTLSLFLELASGYMTGKLLLKLDSIKFIIVNHTKENFRFLEEYRCLHGRTTFYYTLGYLIFMEDSPVKFKAFMEPLLQVSV
;
A
#
# COMPACT_ATOMS: atom_id res chain seq x y z
N MET A 1 -7.38 -39.71 -7.12
CA MET A 1 -8.86 -39.73 -6.99
C MET A 1 -9.37 -38.67 -6.02
N LEU A 2 -9.14 -38.76 -4.69
CA LEU A 2 -9.67 -37.75 -3.74
C LEU A 2 -9.21 -36.31 -4.05
N ASN A 3 -7.93 -36.14 -4.43
CA ASN A 3 -7.39 -34.84 -4.87
C ASN A 3 -8.16 -34.22 -6.05
N GLN A 4 -8.56 -35.04 -7.02
CA GLN A 4 -9.30 -34.58 -8.19
C GLN A 4 -10.75 -34.25 -7.79
N LEU A 5 -11.37 -35.11 -6.97
CA LEU A 5 -12.72 -34.90 -6.48
C LEU A 5 -12.87 -33.56 -5.74
N VAL A 6 -11.95 -33.25 -4.82
CA VAL A 6 -11.99 -31.97 -4.08
C VAL A 6 -11.79 -30.79 -5.03
N SER A 7 -10.85 -30.88 -5.98
CA SER A 7 -10.62 -29.83 -6.98
C SER A 7 -11.84 -29.61 -7.88
N GLU A 8 -12.45 -30.67 -8.41
CA GLU A 8 -13.63 -30.60 -9.28
C GLU A 8 -14.85 -30.03 -8.57
N MET A 9 -15.03 -30.36 -7.28
CA MET A 9 -16.12 -29.81 -6.47
C MET A 9 -15.92 -28.35 -6.10
N ASN A 10 -14.68 -27.85 -6.15
CA ASN A 10 -14.33 -26.47 -5.77
C ASN A 10 -14.27 -25.51 -6.96
N GLN A 11 -14.15 -26.02 -8.19
CA GLN A 11 -14.03 -25.20 -9.40
C GLN A 11 -15.37 -25.02 -10.13
N PRO A 12 -15.63 -23.83 -10.72
CA PRO A 12 -16.82 -23.63 -11.53
C PRO A 12 -16.76 -24.49 -12.81
N ASN A 13 -17.84 -25.21 -13.08
CA ASN A 13 -17.96 -26.05 -14.27
C ASN A 13 -18.61 -25.26 -15.42
N VAL A 14 -17.99 -25.22 -16.60
CA VAL A 14 -18.50 -24.43 -17.73
C VAL A 14 -19.90 -24.89 -18.20
N GLY A 15 -20.29 -26.14 -17.93
CA GLY A 15 -21.56 -26.73 -18.37
C GLY A 15 -22.75 -26.64 -17.39
N LEU A 16 -22.59 -26.06 -16.20
CA LEU A 16 -23.64 -26.06 -15.16
C LEU A 16 -23.92 -24.63 -14.66
N PRO A 17 -25.19 -24.28 -14.32
CA PRO A 17 -25.48 -22.98 -13.72
C PRO A 17 -24.76 -22.81 -12.36
N LEU A 18 -24.16 -21.63 -12.13
CA LEU A 18 -23.39 -21.31 -10.90
C LEU A 18 -24.18 -21.57 -9.61
N VAL A 19 -25.48 -21.29 -9.60
CA VAL A 19 -26.36 -21.54 -8.43
C VAL A 19 -26.46 -23.03 -8.11
N GLN A 20 -26.53 -23.87 -9.13
CA GLN A 20 -26.61 -25.32 -8.95
C GLN A 20 -25.27 -25.90 -8.49
N GLN A 21 -24.16 -25.40 -9.04
CA GLN A 21 -22.81 -25.77 -8.59
C GLN A 21 -22.58 -25.42 -7.13
N ARG A 22 -22.92 -24.20 -6.72
CA ARG A 22 -22.82 -23.79 -5.32
C ARG A 22 -23.60 -24.72 -4.38
N LYS A 23 -24.80 -25.15 -4.78
CA LYS A 23 -25.58 -26.13 -3.99
C LYS A 23 -24.84 -27.47 -3.87
N VAL A 24 -24.25 -27.96 -4.97
CA VAL A 24 -23.47 -29.21 -4.97
C VAL A 24 -22.21 -29.08 -4.11
N ALA A 25 -21.45 -28.00 -4.28
CA ALA A 25 -20.25 -27.70 -3.49
C ALA A 25 -20.56 -27.59 -1.99
N CYS A 26 -21.63 -26.88 -1.62
CA CYS A 26 -22.10 -26.81 -0.23
C CYS A 26 -22.50 -28.20 0.32
N SER A 27 -23.21 -29.01 -0.46
CA SER A 27 -23.58 -30.37 -0.05
C SER A 27 -22.33 -31.24 0.15
N PHE A 28 -21.35 -31.16 -0.74
CA PHE A 28 -20.09 -31.89 -0.64
C PHE A 28 -19.26 -31.45 0.58
N ARG A 29 -19.17 -30.13 0.82
CA ARG A 29 -18.53 -29.53 2.00
C ARG A 29 -19.09 -30.11 3.30
N ASP A 30 -20.43 -30.18 3.40
CA ASP A 30 -21.11 -30.59 4.63
C ASP A 30 -21.13 -32.10 4.84
N GLN A 31 -21.14 -32.91 3.77
CA GLN A 31 -21.30 -34.35 3.85
C GLN A 31 -19.99 -35.16 3.76
N SER A 32 -18.99 -34.67 3.01
CA SER A 32 -17.83 -35.50 2.63
C SER A 32 -16.48 -34.84 2.86
N LEU A 33 -16.37 -33.52 2.68
CA LEU A 33 -15.07 -32.83 2.73
C LEU A 33 -14.34 -33.05 4.07
N PHE A 34 -15.06 -33.05 5.20
CA PHE A 34 -14.46 -33.29 6.51
C PHE A 34 -13.81 -34.68 6.62
N GLN A 35 -14.49 -35.71 6.12
CA GLN A 35 -13.97 -37.08 6.16
C GLN A 35 -12.71 -37.21 5.28
N ILE A 36 -12.71 -36.54 4.12
CA ILE A 36 -11.53 -36.50 3.23
C ILE A 36 -10.36 -35.81 3.94
N PHE A 37 -10.61 -34.70 4.64
CA PHE A 37 -9.58 -34.03 5.43
C PHE A 37 -9.05 -34.93 6.56
N GLN A 38 -9.91 -35.64 7.29
CA GLN A 38 -9.50 -36.60 8.33
C GLN A 38 -8.61 -37.71 7.78
N VAL A 39 -8.94 -38.24 6.60
CA VAL A 39 -8.10 -39.23 5.92
C VAL A 39 -6.74 -38.63 5.60
N SER A 40 -6.68 -37.40 5.09
CA SER A 40 -5.40 -36.74 4.78
C SER A 40 -4.51 -36.59 6.02
N ILE A 41 -5.06 -36.11 7.14
CA ILE A 41 -4.30 -35.94 8.39
C ILE A 41 -3.80 -37.29 8.93
N THR A 42 -4.67 -38.31 8.97
CA THR A 42 -4.31 -39.65 9.45
C THR A 42 -3.19 -40.25 8.59
N SER A 43 -3.28 -40.11 7.28
CA SER A 43 -2.24 -40.56 6.35
C SER A 43 -0.93 -39.80 6.51
N LEU A 44 -0.95 -38.47 6.74
CA LEU A 44 0.27 -37.69 7.00
C LEU A 44 1.01 -38.20 8.25
N HIS A 45 0.28 -38.51 9.32
CA HIS A 45 0.86 -39.07 10.54
C HIS A 45 1.49 -40.46 10.31
N GLN A 46 0.78 -41.36 9.61
CA GLN A 46 1.29 -42.70 9.28
C GLN A 46 2.55 -42.63 8.40
N LEU A 47 2.53 -41.76 7.39
CA LEU A 47 3.67 -41.58 6.48
C LEU A 47 4.90 -40.96 7.15
N LYS A 48 4.69 -40.19 8.24
CA LYS A 48 5.77 -39.68 9.06
C LYS A 48 6.38 -40.78 9.94
N SER A 49 5.58 -41.69 10.50
CA SER A 49 6.08 -42.78 11.34
C SER A 49 6.83 -43.85 10.56
N ASP A 50 6.44 -44.10 9.31
CA ASP A 50 6.87 -45.31 8.59
C ASP A 50 8.25 -45.25 7.92
N GLY A 51 9.00 -44.14 8.00
CA GLY A 51 10.45 -44.05 7.74
C GLY A 51 10.99 -44.46 6.35
N ASN A 52 10.17 -45.03 5.45
CA ASN A 52 10.65 -45.69 4.23
C ASN A 52 10.59 -44.72 3.03
N PHE A 53 11.74 -44.17 2.64
CA PHE A 53 11.83 -42.90 1.91
C PHE A 53 11.38 -42.89 0.43
N GLN A 54 11.41 -44.01 -0.31
CA GLN A 54 11.24 -43.95 -1.78
C GLN A 54 9.81 -44.18 -2.30
N VAL A 55 9.04 -45.12 -1.74
CA VAL A 55 7.61 -45.32 -2.10
C VAL A 55 6.72 -44.28 -1.38
N SER A 56 7.23 -43.69 -0.29
CA SER A 56 6.56 -42.68 0.53
C SER A 56 6.53 -41.28 -0.11
N GLY A 57 7.46 -40.93 -1.01
CA GLY A 57 7.60 -39.55 -1.53
C GLY A 57 6.36 -39.03 -2.27
N VAL A 58 5.93 -39.73 -3.31
CA VAL A 58 4.72 -39.36 -4.09
C VAL A 58 3.46 -39.44 -3.23
N LEU A 59 3.40 -40.39 -2.30
CA LEU A 59 2.25 -40.52 -1.42
C LEU A 59 2.18 -39.35 -0.42
N LYS A 60 3.31 -38.91 0.13
CA LYS A 60 3.42 -37.71 0.97
C LYS A 60 2.97 -36.46 0.23
N GLU A 61 3.44 -36.27 -1.01
CA GLU A 61 3.01 -35.18 -1.88
C GLU A 61 1.49 -35.19 -2.10
N LEU A 62 0.94 -36.34 -2.53
CA LEU A 62 -0.50 -36.44 -2.77
C LEU A 62 -1.33 -36.24 -1.51
N THR A 63 -0.86 -36.71 -0.34
CA THR A 63 -1.59 -36.53 0.91
C THR A 63 -1.50 -35.09 1.42
N LEU A 64 -0.34 -34.43 1.31
CA LEU A 64 -0.17 -33.03 1.70
C LEU A 64 -1.01 -32.11 0.79
N SER A 65 -0.93 -32.32 -0.52
CA SER A 65 -1.76 -31.63 -1.51
C SER A 65 -3.26 -31.84 -1.23
N LEU A 66 -3.66 -33.03 -0.78
CA LEU A 66 -5.05 -33.30 -0.40
C LEU A 66 -5.49 -32.49 0.82
N ALA A 67 -4.64 -32.43 1.85
CA ALA A 67 -4.91 -31.62 3.04
C ALA A 67 -5.04 -30.13 2.66
N LEU A 68 -4.11 -29.63 1.85
CA LEU A 68 -4.11 -28.25 1.36
C LEU A 68 -5.38 -27.91 0.56
N LYS A 69 -5.79 -28.78 -0.36
CA LYS A 69 -7.02 -28.61 -1.15
C LYS A 69 -8.28 -28.63 -0.28
N CYS A 70 -8.30 -29.45 0.76
CA CYS A 70 -9.42 -29.45 1.72
C CYS A 70 -9.50 -28.14 2.51
N LEU A 71 -8.34 -27.61 2.94
CA LEU A 71 -8.25 -26.35 3.67
C LEU A 71 -8.49 -25.12 2.78
N SER A 72 -8.24 -25.23 1.48
CA SER A 72 -8.45 -24.17 0.48
C SER A 72 -9.79 -24.28 -0.25
N PHE A 73 -10.71 -25.12 0.23
CA PHE A 73 -12.06 -25.21 -0.32
C PHE A 73 -12.82 -23.89 -0.12
N ASP A 74 -13.64 -23.48 -1.09
CA ASP A 74 -14.49 -22.30 -0.98
C ASP A 74 -15.67 -22.58 -0.03
N PHE A 75 -15.47 -22.26 1.25
CA PHE A 75 -16.47 -22.48 2.29
C PHE A 75 -17.68 -21.52 2.18
N ILE A 76 -17.54 -20.39 1.46
CA ILE A 76 -18.51 -19.27 1.47
C ILE A 76 -19.26 -19.13 0.13
N GLY A 77 -18.70 -19.66 -0.96
CA GLY A 77 -19.24 -19.52 -2.32
C GLY A 77 -18.73 -18.25 -3.04
N SER A 78 -17.67 -17.62 -2.53
CA SER A 78 -16.97 -16.52 -3.17
C SER A 78 -15.72 -17.09 -3.83
N SER A 79 -15.60 -17.00 -5.16
CA SER A 79 -14.34 -17.25 -5.86
C SER A 79 -13.36 -16.14 -5.46
N VAL A 80 -12.70 -16.28 -4.32
CA VAL A 80 -11.72 -15.32 -3.83
C VAL A 80 -10.37 -15.67 -4.43
N ASP A 81 -9.70 -14.68 -4.98
CA ASP A 81 -8.32 -14.79 -5.41
C ASP A 81 -7.41 -15.11 -4.21
N GLU A 82 -6.63 -16.20 -4.28
CA GLU A 82 -5.81 -16.69 -3.16
C GLU A 82 -4.66 -15.72 -2.81
N SER A 83 -4.25 -14.86 -3.74
CA SER A 83 -3.26 -13.80 -3.55
C SER A 83 -3.79 -12.57 -2.80
N SER A 84 -5.11 -12.35 -2.79
CA SER A 84 -5.71 -11.15 -2.21
C SER A 84 -5.75 -11.21 -0.67
N GLU A 85 -5.44 -10.09 0.01
CA GLU A 85 -5.68 -9.93 1.45
C GLU A 85 -7.16 -10.02 1.84
N GLU A 86 -8.06 -9.95 0.86
CA GLU A 86 -9.50 -10.19 1.03
C GLU A 86 -9.83 -11.65 1.39
N PHE A 87 -8.85 -12.56 1.38
CA PHE A 87 -9.00 -13.85 2.04
C PHE A 87 -9.14 -13.62 3.55
N GLY A 88 -10.38 -13.41 4.00
CA GLY A 88 -10.73 -13.19 5.40
C GLY A 88 -10.53 -14.44 6.26
N THR A 89 -11.22 -14.48 7.39
CA THR A 89 -11.20 -15.67 8.25
C THR A 89 -11.82 -16.89 7.55
N LEU A 90 -11.14 -18.02 7.62
CA LEU A 90 -11.56 -19.29 7.02
C LEU A 90 -12.80 -19.82 7.75
N GLN A 91 -13.92 -19.92 7.02
CA GLN A 91 -15.25 -20.25 7.56
C GLN A 91 -15.52 -21.76 7.61
N ILE A 92 -14.62 -22.52 8.23
CA ILE A 92 -14.78 -23.98 8.36
C ILE A 92 -16.03 -24.31 9.23
N PRO A 93 -16.81 -25.36 8.86
CA PRO A 93 -17.89 -25.88 9.69
C PRO A 93 -17.43 -26.31 11.10
N SER A 94 -18.32 -26.17 12.09
CA SER A 94 -18.02 -26.53 13.49
C SER A 94 -17.70 -28.01 13.70
N SER A 95 -18.14 -28.89 12.79
CA SER A 95 -17.81 -30.32 12.81
C SER A 95 -16.30 -30.60 12.73
N TRP A 96 -15.51 -29.67 12.19
CA TRP A 96 -14.05 -29.81 12.07
C TRP A 96 -13.31 -29.51 13.38
N LYS A 97 -14.00 -28.94 14.38
CA LYS A 97 -13.42 -28.55 15.68
C LYS A 97 -12.50 -29.61 16.28
N PRO A 98 -12.86 -30.91 16.37
CA PRO A 98 -12.02 -31.91 17.03
C PRO A 98 -10.67 -32.15 16.36
N VAL A 99 -10.60 -32.01 15.04
CA VAL A 99 -9.35 -32.23 14.27
C VAL A 99 -8.51 -30.96 14.26
N VAL A 100 -9.13 -29.79 14.02
CA VAL A 100 -8.42 -28.52 13.91
C VAL A 100 -7.84 -28.08 15.26
N GLN A 101 -8.52 -28.36 16.38
CA GLN A 101 -8.04 -28.01 17.71
C GLN A 101 -7.02 -28.99 18.28
N ASP A 102 -6.84 -30.17 17.67
CA ASP A 102 -5.82 -31.11 18.10
C ASP A 102 -4.42 -30.52 17.81
N PRO A 103 -3.55 -30.34 18.83
CA PRO A 103 -2.19 -29.85 18.63
C PRO A 103 -1.39 -30.69 17.61
N SER A 104 -1.70 -31.99 17.48
CA SER A 104 -1.03 -32.87 16.52
C SER A 104 -1.23 -32.45 15.07
N THR A 105 -2.38 -31.84 14.75
CA THR A 105 -2.75 -31.35 13.41
C THR A 105 -1.91 -30.15 12.99
N LEU A 106 -1.57 -29.22 13.89
CA LEU A 106 -0.63 -28.16 13.54
C LEU A 106 0.80 -28.70 13.45
N GLN A 107 1.18 -29.52 14.43
CA GLN A 107 2.53 -30.06 14.56
C GLN A 107 2.95 -30.85 13.31
N ILE A 108 2.04 -31.61 12.69
CA ILE A 108 2.36 -32.39 11.49
C ILE A 108 2.79 -31.49 10.33
N PHE A 109 2.19 -30.32 10.12
CA PHE A 109 2.60 -29.42 9.04
C PHE A 109 3.94 -28.74 9.34
N PHE A 110 4.20 -28.35 10.59
CA PHE A 110 5.54 -27.88 10.99
C PHE A 110 6.61 -28.95 10.79
N ASP A 111 6.30 -30.22 11.09
CA ASP A 111 7.22 -31.33 10.86
C ASP A 111 7.48 -31.59 9.38
N TYR A 112 6.45 -31.53 8.53
CA TYR A 112 6.62 -31.68 7.09
C TYR A 112 7.44 -30.52 6.51
N TYR A 113 7.26 -29.28 6.97
CA TYR A 113 8.12 -28.17 6.59
C TYR A 113 9.60 -28.43 6.93
N ARG A 114 9.87 -28.98 8.12
CA ARG A 114 11.24 -29.24 8.59
C ARG A 114 11.92 -30.42 7.89
N ILE A 115 11.16 -31.46 7.55
CA ILE A 115 11.70 -32.73 7.03
C ILE A 115 11.77 -32.71 5.50
N MET A 116 10.88 -31.97 4.83
CA MET A 116 10.76 -31.95 3.37
C MET A 116 11.43 -30.71 2.77
N GLY A 117 11.92 -30.81 1.54
CA GLY A 117 12.36 -29.66 0.74
C GLY A 117 11.26 -29.09 -0.15
N PRO A 118 11.51 -27.97 -0.85
CA PRO A 118 10.61 -27.44 -1.88
C PRO A 118 10.33 -28.48 -2.97
N PRO A 119 9.11 -28.55 -3.54
CA PRO A 119 7.96 -27.67 -3.30
C PRO A 119 7.08 -28.08 -2.09
N LEU A 120 7.33 -29.21 -1.46
CA LEU A 120 6.46 -29.76 -0.39
C LEU A 120 6.54 -28.96 0.92
N SER A 121 7.69 -28.37 1.21
CA SER A 121 7.83 -27.44 2.34
C SER A 121 6.90 -26.22 2.19
N LYS A 122 6.70 -25.74 0.96
CA LYS A 122 5.81 -24.62 0.65
C LYS A 122 4.35 -25.01 0.91
N GLU A 123 3.91 -26.16 0.40
CA GLU A 123 2.54 -26.65 0.63
C GLU A 123 2.24 -26.86 2.12
N ALA A 124 3.24 -27.26 2.91
CA ALA A 124 3.11 -27.37 4.36
C ALA A 124 2.92 -25.99 5.02
N LEU A 125 3.65 -24.97 4.57
CA LEU A 125 3.43 -23.59 5.01
C LEU A 125 2.07 -23.06 4.58
N GLU A 126 1.61 -23.33 3.36
CA GLU A 126 0.27 -22.94 2.90
C GLU A 126 -0.83 -23.56 3.78
N CYS A 127 -0.69 -24.84 4.17
CA CYS A 127 -1.60 -25.46 5.14
C CYS A 127 -1.61 -24.70 6.47
N LEU A 128 -0.44 -24.29 6.98
CA LEU A 128 -0.32 -23.49 8.19
C LEU A 128 -0.98 -22.11 8.02
N VAL A 129 -0.84 -21.45 6.87
CA VAL A 129 -1.52 -20.18 6.55
C VAL A 129 -3.04 -20.36 6.64
N ARG A 130 -3.60 -21.43 6.07
CA ARG A 130 -5.03 -21.73 6.13
C ARG A 130 -5.49 -22.00 7.57
N LEU A 131 -4.72 -22.77 8.34
CA LEU A 131 -5.03 -23.08 9.74
C LEU A 131 -4.95 -21.84 10.64
N ALA A 132 -3.94 -20.98 10.45
CA ALA A 132 -3.80 -19.71 11.17
C ALA A 132 -4.94 -18.73 10.84
N SER A 133 -5.63 -18.92 9.71
CA SER A 133 -6.77 -18.10 9.27
C SER A 133 -8.12 -18.60 9.79
N VAL A 134 -8.17 -19.72 10.53
CA VAL A 134 -9.43 -20.29 11.05
C VAL A 134 -10.13 -19.33 12.00
N ARG A 135 -11.40 -19.00 11.72
CA ARG A 135 -12.18 -18.02 12.47
C ARG A 135 -12.25 -18.31 13.98
N ARG A 136 -12.31 -17.24 14.78
CA ARG A 136 -12.48 -17.29 16.24
C ARG A 136 -13.61 -18.23 16.69
N SER A 137 -14.76 -18.21 16.01
CA SER A 137 -15.95 -18.96 16.43
C SER A 137 -15.80 -20.49 16.39
N LEU A 138 -14.73 -21.04 15.79
CA LEU A 138 -14.42 -22.46 15.92
C LEU A 138 -13.91 -22.81 17.33
N PHE A 139 -13.34 -21.82 18.04
CA PHE A 139 -12.84 -21.96 19.40
C PHE A 139 -13.86 -21.44 20.40
N THR A 140 -14.70 -22.35 20.91
CA THR A 140 -15.71 -22.02 21.93
C THR A 140 -15.07 -21.75 23.30
N ASP A 141 -13.88 -22.31 23.54
CA ASP A 141 -13.18 -22.27 24.82
C ASP A 141 -11.88 -21.48 24.64
N ASP A 142 -11.71 -20.40 25.39
CA ASP A 142 -10.52 -19.55 25.35
C ASP A 142 -9.21 -20.33 25.57
N PRO A 143 -9.11 -21.30 26.51
CA PRO A 143 -7.88 -22.07 26.70
C PRO A 143 -7.41 -22.82 25.45
N ALA A 144 -8.32 -23.43 24.70
CA ALA A 144 -7.98 -24.15 23.47
C ALA A 144 -7.47 -23.18 22.39
N ARG A 145 -8.03 -21.97 22.33
CA ARG A 145 -7.57 -20.92 21.41
C ARG A 145 -6.17 -20.43 21.76
N PHE A 146 -5.89 -20.21 23.04
CA PHE A 146 -4.56 -19.79 23.50
C PHE A 146 -3.51 -20.88 23.31
N GLN A 147 -3.86 -22.16 23.54
CA GLN A 147 -2.97 -23.28 23.26
C GLN A 147 -2.64 -23.37 21.76
N PHE A 148 -3.64 -23.24 20.89
CA PHE A 148 -3.44 -23.23 19.44
C PHE A 148 -2.56 -22.06 18.98
N LEU A 149 -2.84 -20.85 19.49
CA LEU A 149 -2.05 -19.66 19.20
C LEU A 149 -0.60 -19.79 19.69
N GLY A 150 -0.40 -20.29 20.90
CA GLY A 150 0.94 -20.53 21.45
C GLY A 150 1.74 -21.53 20.62
N HIS A 151 1.08 -22.59 20.14
CA HIS A 151 1.71 -23.57 19.25
C HIS A 151 2.11 -22.95 17.90
N LEU A 152 1.25 -22.15 17.27
CA LEU A 152 1.58 -21.41 16.04
C LEU A 152 2.74 -20.42 16.26
N MET A 153 2.72 -19.67 17.36
CA MET A 153 3.75 -18.69 17.69
C MET A 153 5.11 -19.37 17.90
N ASN A 154 5.15 -20.49 18.63
CA ASN A 154 6.37 -21.26 18.83
C ASN A 154 6.89 -21.87 17.52
N GLY A 155 6.02 -22.47 16.70
CA GLY A 155 6.45 -23.03 15.42
C GLY A 155 6.99 -21.97 14.45
N THR A 156 6.36 -20.80 14.36
CA THR A 156 6.90 -19.68 13.55
C THR A 156 8.20 -19.12 14.11
N LYS A 157 8.35 -19.09 15.44
CA LYS A 157 9.62 -18.72 16.11
C LYS A 157 10.76 -19.62 15.67
N GLU A 158 10.54 -20.94 15.71
CA GLU A 158 11.54 -21.93 15.31
C GLU A 158 11.92 -21.78 13.82
N ILE A 159 10.96 -21.55 12.93
CA ILE A 159 11.23 -21.32 11.50
C ILE A 159 12.18 -20.13 11.29
N ILE A 160 11.92 -19.00 11.96
CA ILE A 160 12.78 -17.80 11.86
C ILE A 160 14.21 -18.12 12.32
N GLN A 161 14.36 -18.87 13.41
CA GLN A 161 15.65 -19.24 13.96
C GLN A 161 16.43 -20.20 13.04
N THR A 162 15.73 -21.08 12.32
CA THR A 162 16.37 -21.99 11.35
C THR A 162 16.74 -21.31 10.02
N GLY A 163 16.04 -20.22 9.66
CA GLY A 163 16.26 -19.49 8.42
C GLY A 163 15.42 -19.99 7.23
N LEU A 164 15.22 -19.10 6.24
CA LEU A 164 14.41 -19.32 5.04
C LEU A 164 15.25 -18.96 3.81
N ALA A 165 15.80 -19.97 3.12
CA ALA A 165 16.65 -19.77 1.95
C ALA A 165 15.86 -19.81 0.62
N ASP A 166 14.74 -20.53 0.59
CA ASP A 166 13.90 -20.69 -0.58
C ASP A 166 12.86 -19.56 -0.68
N HIS A 167 12.68 -19.00 -1.88
CA HIS A 167 11.84 -17.82 -2.12
C HIS A 167 10.35 -18.11 -1.88
N ASP A 168 9.85 -19.25 -2.33
CA ASP A 168 8.45 -19.62 -2.17
C ASP A 168 8.10 -19.89 -0.71
N ASN A 169 8.97 -20.61 0.01
CA ASN A 169 8.82 -20.81 1.45
C ASN A 169 8.84 -19.47 2.20
N TYR A 170 9.74 -18.56 1.82
CA TYR A 170 9.84 -17.25 2.43
C TYR A 170 8.56 -16.42 2.23
N HIS A 171 8.02 -16.42 1.01
CA HIS A 171 6.77 -15.73 0.70
C HIS A 171 5.60 -16.28 1.52
N GLU A 172 5.44 -17.60 1.57
CA GLU A 172 4.38 -18.24 2.36
C GLU A 172 4.54 -18.03 3.86
N PHE A 173 5.79 -17.96 4.34
CA PHE A 173 6.05 -17.63 5.73
C PHE A 173 5.66 -16.17 6.07
N CYS A 174 5.95 -15.21 5.19
CA CYS A 174 5.46 -13.84 5.32
C CYS A 174 3.93 -13.77 5.35
N ARG A 175 3.24 -14.53 4.48
CA ARG A 175 1.77 -14.66 4.50
C ARG A 175 1.29 -15.20 5.85
N LEU A 176 1.94 -16.24 6.38
CA LEU A 176 1.60 -16.83 7.68
C LEU A 176 1.71 -15.82 8.82
N LEU A 177 2.80 -15.06 8.88
CA LEU A 177 2.97 -13.98 9.86
C LEU A 177 1.87 -12.92 9.75
N GLY A 178 1.51 -12.53 8.52
CA GLY A 178 0.40 -11.61 8.25
C GLY A 178 -0.94 -12.05 8.86
N ARG A 179 -1.19 -13.37 8.97
CA ARG A 179 -2.44 -13.91 9.52
C ARG A 179 -2.62 -13.72 11.02
N PHE A 180 -1.53 -13.59 11.78
CA PHE A 180 -1.61 -13.46 13.24
C PHE A 180 -2.49 -12.29 13.64
N LYS A 181 -2.24 -11.09 13.10
CA LYS A 181 -2.99 -9.91 13.54
C LYS A 181 -4.37 -9.76 12.87
N VAL A 182 -4.57 -10.42 11.72
CA VAL A 182 -5.88 -10.52 11.06
C VAL A 182 -6.83 -11.37 11.89
N ASN A 183 -6.35 -12.46 12.50
CA ASN A 183 -7.20 -13.43 13.18
C ASN A 183 -7.15 -13.37 14.73
N TYR A 184 -6.10 -12.77 15.31
CA TYR A 184 -5.92 -12.65 16.76
C TYR A 184 -5.78 -11.19 17.18
N GLN A 185 -6.41 -10.84 18.30
CA GLN A 185 -6.29 -9.51 18.89
C GLN A 185 -4.91 -9.32 19.53
N LEU A 186 -4.42 -8.08 19.63
CA LEU A 186 -3.12 -7.79 20.24
C LEU A 186 -3.06 -8.26 21.70
N SER A 187 -4.15 -8.12 22.46
CA SER A 187 -4.28 -8.64 23.82
C SER A 187 -4.10 -10.16 23.90
N GLU A 188 -4.54 -10.90 22.88
CA GLU A 188 -4.36 -12.35 22.81
C GLU A 188 -2.90 -12.70 22.55
N LEU A 189 -2.22 -11.99 21.65
CA LEU A 189 -0.80 -12.20 21.36
C LEU A 189 0.06 -11.97 22.61
N LEU A 190 -0.20 -10.88 23.34
CA LEU A 190 0.54 -10.52 24.57
C LEU A 190 0.38 -11.53 25.70
N SER A 191 -0.69 -12.33 25.70
CA SER A 191 -0.94 -13.34 26.72
C SER A 191 -0.12 -14.63 26.52
N VAL A 192 0.54 -14.77 25.36
CA VAL A 192 1.39 -15.93 25.07
C VAL A 192 2.78 -15.71 25.68
N GLU A 193 3.26 -16.68 26.47
CA GLU A 193 4.53 -16.58 27.18
C GLU A 193 5.74 -16.28 26.26
N SER A 194 5.74 -16.82 25.04
CA SER A 194 6.81 -16.63 24.06
C SER A 194 6.71 -15.34 23.23
N TYR A 195 5.70 -14.49 23.45
CA TYR A 195 5.47 -13.27 22.67
C TYR A 195 6.70 -12.36 22.61
N GLY A 196 7.35 -12.12 23.75
CA GLY A 196 8.49 -11.19 23.82
C GLY A 196 9.64 -11.61 22.91
N GLU A 197 10.05 -12.88 22.97
CA GLU A 197 11.09 -13.41 22.09
C GLU A 197 10.63 -13.42 20.63
N TRP A 198 9.38 -13.84 20.38
CA TRP A 198 8.81 -13.93 19.04
C TRP A 198 8.74 -12.57 18.34
N ILE A 199 8.26 -11.51 18.99
CA ILE A 199 8.10 -10.20 18.36
C ILE A 199 9.46 -9.57 18.02
N HIS A 200 10.48 -9.79 18.84
CA HIS A 200 11.85 -9.34 18.54
C HIS A 200 12.43 -10.09 17.33
N LEU A 201 12.24 -11.40 17.25
CA LEU A 201 12.67 -12.20 16.09
C LEU A 201 11.95 -11.77 14.81
N VAL A 202 10.63 -11.52 14.87
CA VAL A 202 9.86 -11.02 13.73
C VAL A 202 10.33 -9.61 13.32
N ALA A 203 10.70 -8.75 14.27
CA ALA A 203 11.24 -7.42 13.97
C ALA A 203 12.61 -7.49 13.28
N GLU A 204 13.50 -8.34 13.77
CA GLU A 204 14.81 -8.56 13.15
C GLU A 204 14.66 -9.16 11.74
N PHE A 205 13.80 -10.17 11.60
CA PHE A 205 13.44 -10.76 10.32
C PHE A 205 12.94 -9.70 9.35
N THR A 206 11.94 -8.89 9.76
CA THR A 206 11.38 -7.81 8.93
C THR A 206 12.45 -6.80 8.52
N THR A 207 13.35 -6.43 9.43
CA THR A 207 14.43 -5.47 9.11
C THR A 207 15.38 -6.02 8.05
N LYS A 208 15.74 -7.31 8.14
CA LYS A 208 16.55 -8.01 7.12
C LYS A 208 15.81 -8.12 5.78
N SER A 209 14.51 -8.43 5.82
CA SER A 209 13.63 -8.47 4.64
C SER A 209 13.63 -7.14 3.89
N LEU A 210 13.53 -6.02 4.62
CA LEU A 210 13.52 -4.68 4.05
C LEU A 210 14.86 -4.33 3.39
N GLN A 211 15.98 -4.75 3.97
CA GLN A 211 17.31 -4.53 3.37
C GLN A 211 17.49 -5.34 2.07
N SER A 212 16.86 -6.52 1.98
CA SER A 212 16.91 -7.41 0.82
C SER A 212 15.69 -7.25 -0.09
N TRP A 213 15.27 -6.01 -0.35
CA TRP A 213 14.00 -5.68 -1.00
C TRP A 213 13.83 -6.31 -2.40
N GLN A 214 14.93 -6.48 -3.16
CA GLN A 214 14.89 -7.06 -4.51
C GLN A 214 14.41 -8.52 -4.49
N TRP A 215 14.72 -9.24 -3.42
CA TRP A 215 14.34 -10.65 -3.26
C TRP A 215 13.01 -10.83 -2.53
N ALA A 216 12.56 -9.81 -1.78
CA ALA A 216 11.41 -9.91 -0.89
C ALA A 216 10.24 -8.98 -1.24
N SER A 217 10.26 -8.29 -2.39
CA SER A 217 9.35 -7.17 -2.69
C SER A 217 7.86 -7.50 -2.49
N SER A 218 7.37 -8.61 -3.03
CA SER A 218 5.98 -9.08 -2.87
C SER A 218 5.67 -9.55 -1.43
N SER A 219 6.68 -10.05 -0.73
CA SER A 219 6.56 -10.60 0.63
C SER A 219 6.59 -9.52 1.73
N VAL A 220 7.28 -8.40 1.49
CA VAL A 220 7.36 -7.24 2.39
C VAL A 220 5.99 -6.65 2.67
N TYR A 221 5.07 -6.72 1.71
CA TYR A 221 3.68 -6.28 1.86
C TYR A 221 3.02 -6.91 3.10
N TYR A 222 3.09 -8.23 3.25
CA TYR A 222 2.49 -8.93 4.40
C TYR A 222 3.14 -8.58 5.74
N LEU A 223 4.45 -8.36 5.74
CA LEU A 223 5.18 -7.96 6.94
C LEU A 223 4.77 -6.55 7.40
N LEU A 224 4.76 -5.58 6.48
CA LEU A 224 4.29 -4.22 6.80
C LEU A 224 2.82 -4.21 7.21
N GLY A 225 1.98 -5.05 6.57
CA GLY A 225 0.58 -5.26 6.94
C GLY A 225 0.42 -5.77 8.37
N LEU A 226 1.27 -6.72 8.81
CA LEU A 226 1.31 -7.18 10.20
C LEU A 226 1.61 -6.01 11.15
N TRP A 227 2.70 -5.28 10.92
CA TRP A 227 3.14 -4.18 11.79
C TRP A 227 2.13 -3.04 11.84
N SER A 228 1.55 -2.66 10.70
CA SER A 228 0.51 -1.64 10.63
C SER A 228 -0.71 -2.00 11.47
N ARG A 229 -1.19 -3.25 11.37
CA ARG A 229 -2.32 -3.74 12.17
C ARG A 229 -1.97 -3.85 13.66
N LEU A 230 -0.71 -4.13 14.01
CA LEU A 230 -0.24 -4.16 15.40
C LEU A 230 -0.27 -2.75 16.02
N VAL A 231 0.38 -1.77 15.37
CA VAL A 231 0.45 -0.39 15.89
C VAL A 231 -0.91 0.29 15.98
N THR A 232 -1.79 0.06 15.00
CA THR A 232 -3.15 0.60 15.01
C THR A 232 -4.03 -0.02 16.10
N SER A 233 -3.64 -1.17 16.64
CA SER A 233 -4.36 -1.82 17.73
C SER A 233 -3.92 -1.39 19.13
N VAL A 234 -2.74 -0.76 19.26
CA VAL A 234 -2.19 -0.30 20.55
C VAL A 234 -3.13 0.66 21.30
N PRO A 235 -3.77 1.66 20.66
CA PRO A 235 -4.68 2.57 21.37
C PRO A 235 -5.89 1.88 22.01
N TYR A 236 -6.21 0.65 21.58
CA TYR A 236 -7.33 -0.14 22.08
C TYR A 236 -6.91 -1.18 23.12
N LEU A 237 -5.61 -1.28 23.42
CA LEU A 237 -5.11 -2.22 24.41
C LEU A 237 -5.52 -1.76 25.82
N LYS A 238 -6.22 -2.64 26.54
CA LYS A 238 -6.60 -2.43 27.94
C LYS A 238 -5.70 -3.28 28.81
N GLY A 239 -4.74 -2.67 29.50
CA GLY A 239 -3.82 -3.37 30.40
C GLY A 239 -2.47 -2.64 30.54
N GLU A 240 -1.68 -3.09 31.51
CA GLU A 240 -0.32 -2.57 31.78
C GLU A 240 0.79 -3.37 31.08
N THR A 241 0.44 -4.45 30.37
CA THR A 241 1.44 -5.27 29.66
C THR A 241 2.06 -4.48 28.50
N PRO A 242 3.40 -4.34 28.48
CA PRO A 242 4.08 -3.56 27.44
C PRO A 242 3.93 -4.25 26.09
N SER A 243 3.64 -3.48 25.04
CA SER A 243 3.47 -4.01 23.69
C SER A 243 4.79 -4.45 23.05
N LEU A 244 5.94 -3.93 23.53
CA LEU A 244 7.29 -4.05 22.94
C LEU A 244 7.41 -3.45 21.53
N LEU A 245 6.35 -2.77 21.04
CA LEU A 245 6.33 -2.14 19.73
C LEU A 245 7.13 -0.84 19.70
N ASP A 246 7.24 -0.16 20.85
CA ASP A 246 7.97 1.11 20.96
C ASP A 246 9.47 0.98 20.66
N GLU A 247 10.05 -0.21 20.86
CA GLU A 247 11.46 -0.48 20.61
C GLU A 247 11.74 -1.03 19.21
N THR A 248 10.75 -1.67 18.59
CA THR A 248 10.89 -2.44 17.35
C THR A 248 10.43 -1.66 16.12
N VAL A 249 9.26 -1.00 16.19
CA VAL A 249 8.67 -0.23 15.09
C VAL A 249 9.59 0.87 14.56
N PRO A 250 10.23 1.73 15.38
CA PRO A 250 11.14 2.76 14.85
C PRO A 250 12.27 2.20 13.98
N LYS A 251 12.85 1.06 14.35
CA LYS A 251 13.92 0.42 13.57
C LYS A 251 13.41 -0.09 12.22
N ILE A 252 12.19 -0.62 12.19
CA ILE A 252 11.53 -1.06 10.95
C ILE A 252 11.22 0.12 10.06
N THR A 253 10.70 1.22 10.63
CA THR A 253 10.40 2.46 9.91
C THR A 253 11.67 3.04 9.28
N GLU A 254 12.75 3.18 10.06
CA GLU A 254 14.05 3.68 9.57
C GLU A 254 14.66 2.73 8.53
N GLY A 255 14.55 1.42 8.72
CA GLY A 255 15.01 0.41 7.77
C GLY A 255 14.27 0.46 6.43
N PHE A 256 12.95 0.67 6.45
CA PHE A 256 12.14 0.84 5.23
C PHE A 256 12.54 2.11 4.48
N ILE A 257 12.60 3.24 5.18
CA ILE A 257 13.04 4.54 4.68
C ILE A 257 14.39 4.35 3.98
N THR A 258 15.42 3.93 4.72
CA THR A 258 16.79 3.79 4.22
C THR A 258 16.90 2.83 3.03
N SER A 259 16.19 1.71 3.06
CA SER A 259 16.19 0.72 1.97
C SER A 259 15.69 1.31 0.65
N ARG A 260 14.55 2.02 0.67
CA ARG A 260 13.96 2.65 -0.53
C ARG A 260 14.79 3.83 -1.06
N PHE A 261 15.63 4.44 -0.22
CA PHE A 261 16.56 5.48 -0.68
C PHE A 261 17.78 4.91 -1.37
N ASN A 262 18.32 3.81 -0.83
CA ASN A 262 19.48 3.15 -1.41
C ASN A 262 19.14 2.37 -2.70
N SER A 263 17.87 1.97 -2.88
CA SER A 263 17.43 1.24 -4.08
C SER A 263 17.59 2.04 -5.37
N ASN A 264 17.47 3.37 -5.34
CA ASN A 264 17.58 4.23 -6.53
C ASN A 264 19.04 4.44 -7.01
N GLN A 265 20.03 3.91 -6.28
CA GLN A 265 21.45 3.92 -6.67
C GLN A 265 21.91 2.60 -7.26
N ALA A 266 21.11 1.54 -7.18
CA ALA A 266 21.44 0.24 -7.74
C ALA A 266 20.97 0.20 -9.20
N ASP A 267 21.88 -0.07 -10.14
CA ASP A 267 21.54 -0.31 -11.54
C ASP A 267 20.46 -1.42 -11.60
N PHE A 268 19.28 -1.09 -12.14
CA PHE A 268 18.26 -2.08 -12.42
C PHE A 268 18.86 -3.05 -13.45
N PRO A 269 18.97 -4.37 -13.16
CA PRO A 269 19.33 -5.31 -14.20
C PRO A 269 18.23 -5.24 -15.26
N ASP A 270 18.63 -4.87 -16.48
CA ASP A 270 17.79 -4.86 -17.68
C ASP A 270 16.88 -6.10 -17.65
N ASP A 271 15.56 -5.86 -17.74
CA ASP A 271 14.53 -6.79 -18.23
C ASP A 271 13.54 -7.48 -17.25
N LEU A 272 13.56 -7.30 -15.92
CA LEU A 272 12.61 -8.05 -15.04
C LEU A 272 11.93 -7.33 -13.85
N SER A 273 12.21 -6.07 -13.54
CA SER A 273 11.46 -5.33 -12.50
C SER A 273 11.01 -3.96 -12.99
N GLU A 274 9.70 -3.75 -13.08
CA GLU A 274 9.12 -2.42 -13.28
C GLU A 274 9.55 -1.49 -12.14
N ASP A 275 10.00 -0.27 -12.46
CA ASP A 275 10.27 0.74 -11.43
C ASP A 275 8.95 1.07 -10.71
N PRO A 276 8.85 0.92 -9.37
CA PRO A 276 7.63 1.23 -8.66
C PRO A 276 7.15 2.67 -8.86
N LEU A 277 8.02 3.62 -9.23
CA LEU A 277 7.60 4.98 -9.55
C LEU A 277 6.79 5.09 -10.85
N ASP A 278 6.90 4.11 -11.75
CA ASP A 278 6.13 4.07 -13.00
C ASP A 278 4.77 3.39 -12.81
N ASN A 279 4.69 2.43 -11.89
CA ASN A 279 3.48 1.66 -11.62
C ASN A 279 2.77 2.15 -10.33
N ALA A 280 1.67 2.89 -10.52
CA ALA A 280 0.91 3.48 -9.42
C ALA A 280 0.30 2.43 -8.47
N GLU A 281 -0.08 1.25 -8.95
CA GLU A 281 -0.63 0.16 -8.13
C GLU A 281 0.48 -0.43 -7.25
N LEU A 282 1.63 -0.78 -7.82
CA LEU A 282 2.79 -1.27 -7.06
C LEU A 282 3.28 -0.25 -6.02
N LEU A 283 3.28 1.04 -6.37
CA LEU A 283 3.64 2.11 -5.44
C LEU A 283 2.65 2.23 -4.29
N GLN A 284 1.35 2.12 -4.60
CA GLN A 284 0.29 2.14 -3.60
C GLN A 284 0.44 0.96 -2.64
N ASP A 285 0.68 -0.25 -3.13
CA ASP A 285 0.86 -1.43 -2.31
C ASP A 285 2.08 -1.30 -1.37
N HIS A 286 3.19 -0.77 -1.89
CA HIS A 286 4.38 -0.51 -1.09
C HIS A 286 4.15 0.53 0.03
N LEU A 287 3.26 1.49 -0.18
CA LEU A 287 2.99 2.59 0.74
C LEU A 287 1.67 2.43 1.51
N GLU A 288 0.92 1.35 1.33
CA GLU A 288 -0.39 1.17 1.97
C GLU A 288 -0.27 1.14 3.50
N PHE A 289 0.68 0.36 4.01
CA PHE A 289 0.83 0.11 5.44
C PHE A 289 1.86 1.01 6.13
N PHE A 290 2.88 1.45 5.40
CA PHE A 290 4.01 2.20 5.95
C PHE A 290 3.63 3.49 6.71
N PRO A 291 2.67 4.31 6.25
CA PRO A 291 2.23 5.52 6.96
C PRO A 291 1.78 5.29 8.41
N TYR A 292 1.19 4.13 8.72
CA TYR A 292 0.73 3.81 10.07
C TYR A 292 1.90 3.59 11.02
N LEU A 293 2.99 2.97 10.55
CA LEU A 293 4.22 2.79 11.32
C LEU A 293 4.88 4.15 11.58
N CYS A 294 4.93 5.03 10.57
CA CYS A 294 5.42 6.40 10.75
C CYS A 294 4.62 7.16 11.81
N ARG A 295 3.27 7.11 11.75
CA ARG A 295 2.41 7.83 12.69
C ARG A 295 2.46 7.28 14.11
N TYR A 296 2.84 6.01 14.29
CA TYR A 296 3.01 5.43 15.64
C TYR A 296 4.08 6.17 16.45
N GLN A 297 5.19 6.54 15.81
CA GLN A 297 6.24 7.38 16.41
C GLN A 297 6.58 8.54 15.49
N TYR A 298 5.62 9.47 15.38
CA TYR A 298 5.65 10.47 14.32
C TYR A 298 6.81 11.45 14.41
N GLU A 299 7.18 11.87 15.63
CA GLU A 299 8.29 12.78 15.85
C GLU A 299 9.62 12.19 15.34
N THR A 300 10.01 11.01 15.82
CA THR A 300 11.23 10.32 15.39
C THR A 300 11.22 10.00 13.88
N SER A 301 10.09 9.52 13.36
CA SER A 301 9.97 9.15 11.95
C SER A 301 10.07 10.37 11.03
N SER A 302 9.42 11.48 11.40
CA SER A 302 9.50 12.73 10.63
C SER A 302 10.91 13.33 10.66
N LEU A 303 11.60 13.30 11.81
CA LEU A 303 12.99 13.73 11.91
C LEU A 303 13.92 12.93 11.00
N CYS A 304 13.71 11.61 10.91
CA CYS A 304 14.44 10.75 9.98
C CYS A 304 14.20 11.16 8.51
N ILE A 305 12.93 11.35 8.12
CA ILE A 305 12.57 11.80 6.76
C ILE A 305 13.21 13.16 6.45
N MET A 306 13.11 14.13 7.37
CA MET A 306 13.69 15.46 7.19
C MET A 306 15.22 15.40 7.06
N LYS A 307 15.90 14.60 7.89
CA LYS A 307 17.35 14.43 7.84
C LYS A 307 17.84 13.87 6.50
N ILE A 308 17.01 13.05 5.83
CA ILE A 308 17.32 12.50 4.51
C ILE A 308 16.95 13.49 3.40
N MET A 309 15.80 14.15 3.50
CA MET A 309 15.28 15.06 2.48
C MET A 309 16.09 16.36 2.38
N ASP A 310 16.46 16.96 3.51
CA ASP A 310 17.03 18.31 3.56
C ASP A 310 18.34 18.43 2.75
N PRO A 311 19.32 17.50 2.87
CA PRO A 311 20.53 17.55 2.04
C PRO A 311 20.25 17.41 0.54
N ILE A 312 19.32 16.52 0.17
CA ILE A 312 18.98 16.25 -1.24
C ILE A 312 18.27 17.46 -1.84
N LEU A 313 17.32 18.05 -1.10
CA LEU A 313 16.61 19.26 -1.50
C LEU A 313 17.56 20.45 -1.64
N GLN A 314 18.53 20.60 -0.73
CA GLN A 314 19.55 21.64 -0.82
C GLN A 314 20.36 21.50 -2.10
N VAL A 315 20.89 20.31 -2.40
CA VAL A 315 21.66 20.06 -3.63
C VAL A 315 20.81 20.34 -4.88
N TYR A 316 19.56 19.88 -4.91
CA TYR A 316 18.66 20.12 -6.04
C TYR A 316 18.36 21.62 -6.26
N THR A 317 18.25 22.39 -5.17
CA THR A 317 18.04 23.83 -5.20
C THR A 317 19.27 24.60 -5.66
N GLU A 318 20.45 24.23 -5.18
CA GLU A 318 21.73 24.82 -5.60
C GLU A 318 21.99 24.60 -7.09
N ARG A 319 21.67 23.40 -7.61
CA ARG A 319 21.78 23.07 -9.05
C ARG A 319 20.87 23.93 -9.92
N ALA A 320 19.72 24.38 -9.42
CA ALA A 320 18.82 25.27 -10.16
C ALA A 320 19.46 26.65 -10.45
N SER A 321 20.32 27.13 -9.55
CA SER A 321 20.96 28.45 -9.62
C SER A 321 22.39 28.41 -10.19
N SER A 322 22.96 27.23 -10.36
CA SER A 322 24.34 27.06 -10.84
C SER A 322 24.45 27.26 -12.35
N PRO A 323 25.38 28.09 -12.84
CA PRO A 323 25.64 28.27 -14.28
C PRO A 323 26.50 27.15 -14.89
N MET A 324 26.98 26.20 -14.09
CA MET A 324 27.84 25.11 -14.55
C MET A 324 27.01 24.02 -15.25
N PRO A 325 27.56 23.36 -16.30
CA PRO A 325 26.91 22.20 -16.90
C PRO A 325 26.74 21.12 -15.84
N VAL A 326 25.48 20.75 -15.61
CA VAL A 326 25.08 19.73 -14.64
C VAL A 326 24.98 18.38 -15.36
N ASP A 327 25.55 17.33 -14.76
CA ASP A 327 25.34 15.97 -15.25
C ASP A 327 23.85 15.60 -15.16
N ALA A 328 23.26 15.30 -16.33
CA ALA A 328 21.86 14.94 -16.45
C ALA A 328 21.52 13.64 -15.71
N ASN A 329 22.49 12.71 -15.59
CA ASN A 329 22.30 11.45 -14.89
C ASN A 329 22.26 11.66 -13.36
N GLU A 330 23.15 12.50 -12.82
CA GLU A 330 23.12 12.87 -11.41
C GLU A 330 21.78 13.54 -11.03
N LEU A 331 21.26 14.43 -11.89
CA LEU A 331 19.94 15.04 -11.66
C LEU A 331 18.81 14.02 -11.71
N ALA A 332 18.84 13.06 -12.64
CA ALA A 332 17.82 12.03 -12.73
C ALA A 332 17.75 11.18 -11.45
N VAL A 333 18.92 10.83 -10.88
CA VAL A 333 19.00 10.12 -9.59
C VAL A 333 18.41 10.95 -8.45
N ILE A 334 18.77 12.24 -8.36
CA ILE A 334 18.23 13.16 -7.35
C ILE A 334 16.71 13.30 -7.48
N GLU A 335 16.20 13.49 -8.70
CA GLU A 335 14.77 13.58 -9.00
C GLU A 335 14.03 12.29 -8.57
N GLY A 336 14.62 11.11 -8.83
CA GLY A 336 14.08 9.82 -8.38
C GLY A 336 14.04 9.68 -6.85
N GLN A 337 15.13 10.07 -6.16
CA GLN A 337 15.18 10.07 -4.70
C GLN A 337 14.13 10.99 -4.08
N ILE A 338 14.02 12.22 -4.60
CA ILE A 338 13.02 13.18 -4.11
C ILE A 338 11.60 12.66 -4.39
N SER A 339 11.35 12.05 -5.55
CA SER A 339 10.03 11.49 -5.91
C SER A 339 9.55 10.49 -4.86
N TRP A 340 10.41 9.58 -4.40
CA TRP A 340 10.11 8.64 -3.32
C TRP A 340 9.77 9.34 -2.01
N ILE A 341 10.54 10.36 -1.60
CA ILE A 341 10.26 11.13 -0.38
C ILE A 341 8.90 11.81 -0.47
N VAL A 342 8.61 12.43 -1.61
CA VAL A 342 7.34 13.13 -1.82
C VAL A 342 6.16 12.15 -1.76
N HIS A 343 6.27 10.96 -2.36
CA HIS A 343 5.25 9.93 -2.25
C HIS A 343 5.07 9.41 -0.81
N ILE A 344 6.16 9.20 -0.08
CA ILE A 344 6.12 8.83 1.35
C ILE A 344 5.38 9.90 2.16
N ILE A 345 5.74 11.18 2.00
CA ILE A 345 5.08 12.30 2.69
C ILE A 345 3.60 12.37 2.29
N ALA A 346 3.28 12.23 1.00
CA ALA A 346 1.91 12.21 0.52
C ALA A 346 1.08 11.08 1.17
N ALA A 347 1.65 9.88 1.33
CA ALA A 347 0.98 8.75 1.96
C ALA A 347 0.77 8.97 3.48
N ILE A 348 1.75 9.54 4.18
CA ILE A 348 1.65 9.90 5.61
C ILE A 348 0.51 10.90 5.85
N LEU A 349 0.36 11.89 4.96
CA LEU A 349 -0.69 12.90 5.06
C LEU A 349 -2.07 12.35 4.69
N LYS A 350 -2.16 11.34 3.81
CA LYS A 350 -3.41 10.64 3.47
C LYS A 350 -4.01 9.92 4.68
N VAL A 351 -3.19 9.22 5.48
CA VAL A 351 -3.67 8.40 6.60
C VAL A 351 -4.25 9.21 7.77
N ARG A 352 -3.97 10.52 7.85
CA ARG A 352 -4.61 11.44 8.81
C ARG A 352 -6.14 11.32 8.82
N GLN A 353 -6.76 11.04 7.67
CA GLN A 353 -8.21 10.93 7.56
C GLN A 353 -8.79 9.73 8.34
N ILE A 354 -7.97 8.71 8.59
CA ILE A 354 -8.38 7.40 9.09
C ILE A 354 -8.09 7.28 10.59
N THR A 355 -7.01 7.89 11.06
CA THR A 355 -6.64 7.88 12.49
C THR A 355 -7.37 8.98 13.26
N SER A 356 -8.11 8.63 14.30
CA SER A 356 -8.84 9.59 15.17
C SER A 356 -7.94 10.49 16.02
N CYS A 357 -6.61 10.39 15.91
CA CYS A 357 -5.66 11.18 16.67
C CYS A 357 -5.42 12.53 15.98
N ARG A 358 -6.17 13.56 16.39
CA ARG A 358 -5.97 14.95 15.97
C ARG A 358 -5.31 15.72 17.11
N THR A 359 -3.99 15.57 17.27
CA THR A 359 -3.26 16.42 18.22
C THR A 359 -2.64 17.59 17.48
N GLU A 360 -2.62 18.76 18.13
CA GLU A 360 -1.98 19.97 17.61
C GLU A 360 -0.49 19.73 17.25
N SER A 361 0.19 18.86 18.01
CA SER A 361 1.57 18.44 17.74
C SER A 361 1.75 17.73 16.39
N GLN A 362 0.78 16.92 15.96
CA GLN A 362 0.86 16.24 14.67
C GLN A 362 0.67 17.22 13.50
N GLU A 363 -0.15 18.27 13.67
CA GLU A 363 -0.33 19.29 12.63
C GLU A 363 0.96 20.06 12.35
N LEU A 364 1.76 20.32 13.39
CA LEU A 364 3.06 21.00 13.26
C LEU A 364 4.05 20.13 12.47
N ILE A 365 4.09 18.82 12.74
CA ILE A 365 4.93 17.88 12.00
C ILE A 365 4.45 17.76 10.55
N ASP A 366 3.13 17.65 10.33
CA ASP A 366 2.54 17.64 9.00
C ASP A 366 2.94 18.91 8.20
N ALA A 367 2.96 20.07 8.86
CA ALA A 367 3.38 21.34 8.26
C ALA A 367 4.87 21.38 7.92
N GLU A 368 5.75 20.87 8.79
CA GLU A 368 7.19 20.75 8.54
C GLU A 368 7.50 19.88 7.31
N LEU A 369 6.84 18.74 7.20
CA LEU A 369 7.00 17.84 6.04
C LEU A 369 6.42 18.48 4.77
N ALA A 370 5.20 19.04 4.86
CA ALA A 370 4.57 19.72 3.74
C ALA A 370 5.39 20.92 3.24
N ALA A 371 6.02 21.68 4.14
CA ALA A 371 6.82 22.84 3.78
C ALA A 371 7.98 22.47 2.84
N ARG A 372 8.64 21.33 3.05
CA ARG A 372 9.75 20.87 2.19
C ARG A 372 9.27 20.50 0.79
N VAL A 373 8.12 19.84 0.67
CA VAL A 373 7.51 19.52 -0.64
C VAL A 373 7.06 20.79 -1.36
N LEU A 374 6.53 21.78 -0.63
CA LEU A 374 6.15 23.07 -1.19
C LEU A 374 7.37 23.89 -1.63
N GLN A 375 8.45 23.90 -0.86
CA GLN A 375 9.73 24.51 -1.27
C GLN A 375 10.27 23.87 -2.54
N LEU A 376 10.29 22.54 -2.58
CA LEU A 376 10.68 21.77 -3.76
C LEU A 376 9.85 22.19 -4.99
N SER A 377 8.53 22.27 -4.86
CA SER A 377 7.65 22.65 -5.97
C SER A 377 8.01 24.02 -6.57
N ASN A 378 8.46 24.99 -5.75
CA ASN A 378 8.94 26.28 -6.26
C ASN A 378 10.22 26.16 -7.08
N VAL A 379 11.08 25.19 -6.76
CA VAL A 379 12.38 25.00 -7.40
C VAL A 379 12.26 24.16 -8.67
N THR A 380 11.27 23.26 -8.75
CA THR A 380 11.14 22.29 -9.86
C THR A 380 11.00 22.91 -11.26
N ASP A 381 10.64 24.18 -11.36
CA ASP A 381 10.42 24.88 -12.63
C ASP A 381 11.41 26.04 -12.85
N ILE A 382 12.49 26.13 -12.06
CA ILE A 382 13.48 27.21 -12.12
C ILE A 382 14.80 26.74 -12.78
N GLY A 383 15.43 27.62 -13.55
CA GLY A 383 16.78 27.43 -14.05
C GLY A 383 16.91 26.21 -14.96
N VAL A 384 17.92 25.37 -14.71
CA VAL A 384 18.19 24.17 -15.52
C VAL A 384 17.02 23.17 -15.50
N HIS A 385 16.20 23.14 -14.44
CA HIS A 385 15.08 22.22 -14.29
C HIS A 385 13.94 22.50 -15.27
N SER A 386 13.76 23.77 -15.67
CA SER A 386 12.76 24.19 -16.67
C SER A 386 13.03 23.65 -18.08
N GLN A 387 14.21 23.08 -18.32
CA GLN A 387 14.58 22.49 -19.61
C GLN A 387 14.37 20.97 -19.64
N ARG A 388 13.98 20.38 -18.50
CA ARG A 388 13.91 18.92 -18.30
C ARG A 388 12.49 18.34 -18.37
N TYR A 389 11.51 19.09 -18.88
CA TYR A 389 10.13 18.60 -19.02
C TYR A 389 10.00 17.32 -19.87
N GLY A 390 10.95 17.06 -20.77
CA GLY A 390 11.00 15.82 -21.56
C GLY A 390 11.57 14.60 -20.82
N GLU A 391 12.21 14.79 -19.67
CA GLU A 391 12.90 13.73 -18.92
C GLU A 391 11.92 12.94 -18.05
N ILE A 392 12.03 11.60 -18.08
CA ILE A 392 11.15 10.70 -17.31
C ILE A 392 11.29 10.94 -15.80
N SER A 393 12.51 11.14 -15.31
CA SER A 393 12.78 11.41 -13.90
C SER A 393 12.09 12.69 -13.40
N LYS A 394 12.04 13.73 -14.24
CA LYS A 394 11.34 14.98 -13.93
C LYS A 394 9.82 14.81 -13.96
N GLN A 395 9.30 14.02 -14.89
CA GLN A 395 7.87 13.67 -14.97
C GLN A 395 7.43 12.88 -13.73
N ARG A 396 8.22 11.90 -13.27
CA ARG A 396 7.99 11.16 -12.01
C ARG A 396 7.90 12.10 -10.82
N LEU A 397 8.81 13.06 -10.73
CA LEU A 397 8.83 14.07 -9.66
C LEU A 397 7.56 14.92 -9.64
N ASP A 398 7.09 15.36 -10.82
CA ASP A 398 5.85 16.12 -10.91
C ASP A 398 4.61 15.30 -10.55
N ARG A 399 4.54 14.02 -10.95
CA ARG A 399 3.49 13.10 -10.51
C ARG A 399 3.50 12.91 -8.99
N ALA A 400 4.68 12.82 -8.37
CA ALA A 400 4.80 12.76 -6.92
C ALA A 400 4.24 14.02 -6.24
N ILE A 401 4.60 15.21 -6.74
CA ILE A 401 4.10 16.51 -6.23
C ILE A 401 2.57 16.61 -6.40
N LEU A 402 2.02 16.16 -7.53
CA LEU A 402 0.57 16.12 -7.76
C LEU A 402 -0.14 15.17 -6.77
N THR A 403 0.43 13.99 -6.52
CA THR A 403 -0.06 13.02 -5.52
C THR A 403 -0.07 13.65 -4.12
N PHE A 404 1.00 14.37 -3.77
CA PHE A 404 1.08 15.15 -2.54
C PHE A 404 -0.05 16.17 -2.45
N PHE A 405 -0.29 16.99 -3.49
CA PHE A 405 -1.37 17.97 -3.46
C PHE A 405 -2.76 17.35 -3.32
N GLN A 406 -3.03 16.23 -3.98
CA GLN A 406 -4.30 15.53 -3.83
C GLN A 406 -4.53 15.08 -2.38
N ASN A 407 -3.54 14.45 -1.76
CA ASN A 407 -3.65 13.97 -0.38
C ASN A 407 -3.66 15.13 0.64
N PHE A 408 -2.81 16.13 0.44
CA PHE A 408 -2.76 17.33 1.26
C PHE A 408 -4.08 18.10 1.20
N ARG A 409 -4.67 18.26 0.01
CA ARG A 409 -5.97 18.89 -0.16
C ARG A 409 -7.05 18.15 0.62
N LYS A 410 -7.11 16.82 0.45
CA LYS A 410 -8.06 15.95 1.13
C LYS A 410 -7.97 16.08 2.67
N SER A 411 -6.78 16.36 3.20
CA SER A 411 -6.56 16.52 4.65
C SER A 411 -6.71 17.94 5.21
N TYR A 412 -6.39 19.00 4.44
CA TYR A 412 -6.28 20.38 4.98
C TYR A 412 -6.99 21.49 4.19
N VAL A 413 -7.42 21.21 2.95
CA VAL A 413 -7.93 22.23 2.02
C VAL A 413 -9.40 22.00 1.69
N GLY A 414 -9.89 20.75 1.70
CA GLY A 414 -11.28 20.44 1.35
C GLY A 414 -12.33 21.17 2.20
N ASP A 415 -13.56 21.26 1.69
CA ASP A 415 -14.66 22.04 2.27
C ASP A 415 -14.95 21.70 3.76
N HIS A 416 -14.63 20.49 4.23
CA HIS A 416 -14.74 20.07 5.63
C HIS A 416 -13.50 20.36 6.50
N ALA A 417 -12.33 20.58 5.91
CA ALA A 417 -11.05 20.76 6.58
C ALA A 417 -10.75 22.24 6.92
N MET A 418 -11.33 23.19 6.17
CA MET A 418 -11.03 24.63 6.26
C MET A 418 -11.15 25.24 7.66
N HIS A 419 -11.93 24.66 8.57
CA HIS A 419 -12.14 25.18 9.93
C HIS A 419 -11.26 24.53 11.02
N SER A 420 -10.41 23.54 10.68
CA SER A 420 -9.80 22.64 11.67
C SER A 420 -8.26 22.54 11.68
N SER A 421 -7.53 23.38 10.92
CA SER A 421 -6.07 23.22 10.75
C SER A 421 -5.25 24.48 11.07
N LYS A 422 -5.58 25.16 12.18
CA LYS A 422 -4.96 26.45 12.54
C LYS A 422 -3.45 26.36 12.75
N GLN A 423 -2.96 25.31 13.42
CA GLN A 423 -1.54 25.19 13.75
C GLN A 423 -0.71 24.89 12.50
N LEU A 424 -1.28 24.14 11.55
CA LEU A 424 -0.63 23.91 10.26
C LEU A 424 -0.40 25.23 9.49
N TYR A 425 -1.44 26.07 9.33
CA TYR A 425 -1.28 27.34 8.61
C TYR A 425 -0.38 28.32 9.35
N LEU A 426 -0.38 28.32 10.68
CA LEU A 426 0.56 29.13 11.46
C LEU A 426 2.00 28.74 11.13
N ARG A 427 2.32 27.44 11.15
CA ARG A 427 3.67 26.96 10.87
C ARG A 427 4.07 27.15 9.41
N LEU A 428 3.17 26.90 8.45
CA LEU A 428 3.42 27.18 7.03
C LEU A 428 3.60 28.67 6.74
N SER A 429 2.92 29.54 7.48
CA SER A 429 3.13 30.99 7.40
C SER A 429 4.54 31.37 7.83
N GLU A 430 5.06 30.79 8.91
CA GLU A 430 6.42 31.05 9.40
C GLU A 430 7.48 30.54 8.42
N LEU A 431 7.27 29.37 7.82
CA LEU A 431 8.25 28.71 6.96
C LEU A 431 8.25 29.26 5.52
N LEU A 432 7.07 29.55 4.96
CA LEU A 432 6.89 29.85 3.53
C LEU A 432 6.04 31.09 3.24
N GLY A 433 5.52 31.77 4.27
CA GLY A 433 4.59 32.87 4.08
C GLY A 433 3.19 32.45 3.62
N LEU A 434 2.88 31.15 3.65
CA LEU A 434 1.56 30.60 3.30
C LEU A 434 0.61 30.73 4.48
N HIS A 435 0.05 31.93 4.65
CA HIS A 435 -0.74 32.33 5.81
C HIS A 435 -2.21 31.92 5.75
N ASP A 436 -2.74 31.67 4.57
CA ASP A 436 -4.13 31.26 4.41
C ASP A 436 -4.35 30.28 3.25
N HIS A 437 -5.58 29.80 3.19
CA HIS A 437 -6.06 28.84 2.21
C HIS A 437 -6.06 29.40 0.78
N LEU A 438 -6.32 30.68 0.59
CA LEU A 438 -6.38 31.30 -0.73
C LEU A 438 -4.98 31.35 -1.37
N VAL A 439 -3.96 31.70 -0.58
CA VAL A 439 -2.56 31.69 -1.02
C VAL A 439 -2.11 30.28 -1.38
N LEU A 440 -2.49 29.29 -0.56
CA LEU A 440 -2.21 27.88 -0.85
C LEU A 440 -2.92 27.38 -2.13
N LEU A 441 -4.19 27.75 -2.34
CA LEU A 441 -4.88 27.43 -3.60
C LEU A 441 -4.19 28.08 -4.80
N ASN A 442 -3.75 29.33 -4.66
CA ASN A 442 -3.00 30.01 -5.71
C ASN A 442 -1.69 29.28 -6.04
N PHE A 443 -1.00 28.76 -5.03
CA PHE A 443 0.19 27.94 -5.20
C PHE A 443 -0.09 26.68 -6.03
N ILE A 444 -1.10 25.90 -5.63
CA ILE A 444 -1.48 24.65 -6.32
C ILE A 444 -1.92 24.94 -7.76
N VAL A 445 -2.72 25.98 -7.97
CA VAL A 445 -3.16 26.40 -9.31
C VAL A 445 -1.99 26.89 -10.16
N GLY A 446 -1.02 27.59 -9.57
CA GLY A 446 0.21 27.98 -10.26
C GLY A 446 0.94 26.75 -10.82
N LYS A 447 1.05 25.69 -10.03
CA LYS A 447 1.65 24.43 -10.48
C LYS A 447 0.82 23.73 -11.55
N ILE A 448 -0.51 23.68 -11.41
CA ILE A 448 -1.43 23.16 -12.45
C ILE A 448 -1.21 23.90 -13.77
N ALA A 449 -1.18 25.24 -13.74
CA ALA A 449 -0.96 26.06 -14.91
C ALA A 449 0.40 25.79 -15.56
N MET A 450 1.45 25.63 -14.76
CA MET A 450 2.79 25.30 -15.25
C MET A 450 2.80 23.94 -15.96
N ASN A 451 2.23 22.91 -15.34
CA ASN A 451 2.21 21.57 -15.91
C ASN A 451 1.44 21.52 -17.23
N LEU A 452 0.25 22.13 -17.30
CA LEU A 452 -0.56 22.19 -18.52
C LEU A 452 0.13 22.97 -19.66
N LYS A 453 1.02 23.91 -19.34
CA LYS A 453 1.78 24.68 -20.35
C LYS A 453 2.97 23.89 -20.90
N HIS A 454 3.67 23.16 -20.05
CA HIS A 454 5.01 22.66 -20.34
C HIS A 454 5.12 21.14 -20.60
N TYR A 455 4.08 20.35 -20.29
CA TYR A 455 4.04 18.90 -20.56
C TYR A 455 3.09 18.50 -21.71
N PRO A 456 3.24 19.04 -22.94
CA PRO A 456 2.28 18.77 -24.02
C PRO A 456 2.20 17.31 -24.47
N GLN A 457 3.23 16.51 -24.21
CA GLN A 457 3.39 15.14 -24.72
C GLN A 457 3.30 14.05 -23.65
N CYS A 458 3.24 14.43 -22.36
CA CYS A 458 3.19 13.48 -21.25
C CYS A 458 1.75 13.32 -20.76
N GLU A 459 1.08 12.27 -21.25
CA GLU A 459 -0.33 11.98 -20.93
C GLU A 459 -0.53 11.81 -19.42
N ASP A 460 0.32 11.03 -18.75
CA ASP A 460 0.21 10.75 -17.32
C ASP A 460 0.23 12.02 -16.45
N VAL A 461 1.16 12.96 -16.73
CA VAL A 461 1.25 14.22 -15.98
C VAL A 461 0.04 15.11 -16.25
N ILE A 462 -0.44 15.16 -17.50
CA ILE A 462 -1.61 15.96 -17.88
C ILE A 462 -2.88 15.39 -17.24
N GLU A 463 -3.12 14.09 -17.34
CA GLU A 463 -4.29 13.45 -16.73
C GLU A 463 -4.31 13.63 -15.21
N HIS A 464 -3.17 13.44 -14.55
CA HIS A 464 -3.05 13.64 -13.11
C HIS A 464 -3.26 15.10 -12.70
N THR A 465 -2.70 16.03 -13.47
CA THR A 465 -2.88 17.48 -13.26
C THR A 465 -4.35 17.88 -13.39
N LEU A 466 -5.04 17.37 -14.42
CA LEU A 466 -6.45 17.66 -14.68
C LEU A 466 -7.37 16.99 -13.66
N SER A 467 -7.03 15.79 -13.20
CA SER A 467 -7.72 15.13 -12.10
C SER A 467 -7.69 15.98 -10.82
N LEU A 468 -6.51 16.48 -10.44
CA LEU A 468 -6.38 17.41 -9.31
C LEU A 468 -7.17 18.71 -9.55
N PHE A 469 -7.13 19.27 -10.76
CA PHE A 469 -7.87 20.49 -11.09
C PHE A 469 -9.39 20.29 -10.97
N LEU A 470 -9.92 19.18 -11.47
CA LEU A 470 -11.33 18.82 -11.36
C LEU A 470 -11.74 18.57 -9.90
N GLU A 471 -10.91 17.88 -9.11
CA GLU A 471 -11.16 17.69 -7.67
C GLU A 471 -11.24 19.05 -6.94
N LEU A 472 -10.40 20.01 -7.29
CA LEU A 472 -10.43 21.37 -6.74
C LEU A 472 -11.68 22.15 -7.17
N ALA A 473 -12.02 22.12 -8.46
CA ALA A 473 -13.16 22.83 -9.02
C ALA A 473 -14.51 22.27 -8.60
N SER A 474 -14.61 20.97 -8.32
CA SER A 474 -15.87 20.31 -7.93
C SER A 474 -16.34 20.62 -6.51
N GLY A 475 -15.45 21.11 -5.62
CA GLY A 475 -15.82 21.58 -4.28
C GLY A 475 -16.55 22.92 -4.33
N TYR A 476 -17.64 23.09 -3.59
CA TYR A 476 -18.47 24.30 -3.68
C TYR A 476 -17.74 25.54 -3.11
N MET A 477 -17.13 25.42 -1.93
CA MET A 477 -16.40 26.54 -1.32
C MET A 477 -15.06 26.74 -2.02
N THR A 478 -14.35 25.64 -2.29
CA THR A 478 -13.07 25.66 -3.02
C THR A 478 -13.23 26.30 -4.40
N GLY A 479 -14.25 25.91 -5.18
CA GLY A 479 -14.55 26.47 -6.51
C GLY A 479 -14.81 27.98 -6.49
N LYS A 480 -15.55 28.48 -5.50
CA LYS A 480 -15.74 29.94 -5.31
C LYS A 480 -14.45 30.69 -5.00
N LEU A 481 -13.53 30.07 -4.26
CA LEU A 481 -12.22 30.67 -3.98
C LEU A 481 -11.31 30.63 -5.21
N LEU A 482 -11.34 29.55 -6.00
CA LEU A 482 -10.61 29.44 -7.26
C LEU A 482 -10.94 30.60 -8.21
N LEU A 483 -12.22 30.97 -8.33
CA LEU A 483 -12.65 32.09 -9.19
C LEU A 483 -12.09 33.46 -8.77
N LYS A 484 -11.60 33.62 -7.54
CA LYS A 484 -10.94 34.85 -7.09
C LYS A 484 -9.51 34.96 -7.61
N LEU A 485 -8.88 33.83 -7.93
CA LEU A 485 -7.47 33.75 -8.33
C LEU A 485 -7.26 34.24 -9.76
N ASP A 486 -6.26 35.09 -9.96
CA ASP A 486 -5.92 35.61 -11.29
C ASP A 486 -5.40 34.50 -12.22
N SER A 487 -4.73 33.49 -11.68
CA SER A 487 -4.30 32.30 -12.42
C SER A 487 -5.49 31.55 -13.04
N ILE A 488 -6.60 31.41 -12.31
CA ILE A 488 -7.83 30.77 -12.84
C ILE A 488 -8.49 31.65 -13.90
N LYS A 489 -8.59 32.96 -13.65
CA LYS A 489 -9.12 33.90 -14.65
C LYS A 489 -8.28 33.85 -15.93
N PHE A 490 -6.95 33.77 -15.81
CA PHE A 490 -6.05 33.62 -16.93
C PHE A 490 -6.33 32.33 -17.71
N ILE A 491 -6.46 31.18 -17.04
CA ILE A 491 -6.76 29.90 -17.68
C ILE A 491 -8.12 29.97 -18.40
N ILE A 492 -9.16 30.51 -17.76
CA ILE A 492 -10.51 30.64 -18.35
C ILE A 492 -10.50 31.53 -19.59
N VAL A 493 -9.71 32.61 -19.60
CA VAL A 493 -9.64 33.51 -20.77
C VAL A 493 -8.77 32.92 -21.88
N ASN A 494 -7.70 32.20 -21.54
CA ASN A 494 -6.67 31.74 -22.48
C ASN A 494 -6.70 30.22 -22.69
N HIS A 495 -7.88 29.59 -22.68
CA HIS A 495 -8.09 28.14 -22.68
C HIS A 495 -7.85 27.44 -24.04
N THR A 496 -7.06 28.04 -24.92
CA THR A 496 -6.79 27.53 -26.28
C THR A 496 -5.38 26.96 -26.39
N LYS A 497 -5.14 26.27 -27.52
CA LYS A 497 -3.84 25.68 -27.86
C LYS A 497 -2.65 26.63 -27.86
N GLU A 498 -2.89 27.93 -28.05
CA GLU A 498 -1.84 28.96 -28.07
C GLU A 498 -1.12 29.03 -26.71
N ASN A 499 -1.87 28.82 -25.63
CA ASN A 499 -1.35 28.85 -24.27
C ASN A 499 -1.19 27.43 -23.68
N PHE A 500 -1.98 26.47 -24.14
CA PHE A 500 -1.98 25.10 -23.63
C PHE A 500 -1.77 24.09 -24.76
N ARG A 501 -0.51 23.81 -25.08
CA ARG A 501 -0.12 22.99 -26.25
C ARG A 501 -0.63 21.54 -26.20
N PHE A 502 -0.87 20.99 -25.01
CA PHE A 502 -1.43 19.63 -24.86
C PHE A 502 -2.80 19.47 -25.54
N LEU A 503 -3.52 20.58 -25.81
CA LEU A 503 -4.81 20.56 -26.49
C LEU A 503 -4.72 20.18 -27.98
N GLU A 504 -3.53 20.25 -28.60
CA GLU A 504 -3.30 19.79 -29.98
C GLU A 504 -2.92 18.31 -30.05
N GLU A 505 -2.39 17.75 -28.96
CA GLU A 505 -1.82 16.41 -28.97
C GLU A 505 -2.93 15.33 -28.97
N TYR A 506 -2.89 14.42 -29.94
CA TYR A 506 -3.93 13.39 -30.10
C TYR A 506 -3.94 12.39 -28.94
N ARG A 507 -2.79 12.19 -28.28
CA ARG A 507 -2.69 11.32 -27.10
C ARG A 507 -3.49 11.86 -25.92
N CYS A 508 -3.60 13.20 -25.79
CA CYS A 508 -4.28 13.85 -24.66
C CYS A 508 -5.78 14.11 -24.89
N LEU A 509 -6.46 13.34 -25.76
CA LEU A 509 -7.89 13.55 -26.07
C LEU A 509 -8.79 13.50 -24.83
N HIS A 510 -8.56 12.54 -23.94
CA HIS A 510 -9.30 12.46 -22.69
C HIS A 510 -9.06 13.69 -21.80
N GLY A 511 -7.79 14.12 -21.70
CA GLY A 511 -7.40 15.33 -21.00
C GLY A 511 -8.11 16.59 -21.51
N ARG A 512 -8.29 16.72 -22.83
CA ARG A 512 -9.04 17.86 -23.42
C ARG A 512 -10.48 17.92 -22.89
N THR A 513 -11.18 16.78 -22.87
CA THR A 513 -12.55 16.72 -22.35
C THR A 513 -12.59 17.09 -20.88
N THR A 514 -11.70 16.53 -20.05
CA THR A 514 -11.63 16.83 -18.62
C THR A 514 -11.29 18.29 -18.35
N PHE A 515 -10.40 18.90 -19.14
CA PHE A 515 -10.06 20.32 -19.04
C PHE A 515 -11.28 21.23 -19.28
N TYR A 516 -11.97 21.06 -20.40
CA TYR A 516 -13.15 21.88 -20.71
C TYR A 516 -14.33 21.60 -19.77
N TYR A 517 -14.49 20.35 -19.34
CA TYR A 517 -15.47 19.99 -18.32
C TYR A 517 -15.20 20.71 -16.99
N THR A 518 -13.93 20.77 -16.56
CA THR A 518 -13.51 21.48 -15.35
C THR A 518 -13.73 23.00 -15.47
N LEU A 519 -13.38 23.61 -16.60
CA LEU A 519 -13.66 25.04 -16.83
C LEU A 519 -15.16 25.33 -16.89
N GLY A 520 -15.95 24.44 -17.49
CA GLY A 520 -17.40 24.50 -17.49
C GLY A 520 -17.95 24.56 -16.07
N TYR A 521 -17.50 23.68 -15.18
CA TYR A 521 -17.88 23.73 -13.76
C TYR A 521 -17.66 25.12 -13.14
N LEU A 522 -16.47 25.70 -13.33
CA LEU A 522 -16.13 27.01 -12.77
C LEU A 522 -16.98 28.14 -13.35
N ILE A 523 -17.25 28.11 -14.67
CA ILE A 523 -18.06 29.15 -15.32
C ILE A 523 -19.51 29.08 -14.85
N PHE A 524 -20.08 27.88 -14.75
CA PHE A 524 -21.46 27.71 -14.30
C PHE A 524 -21.65 27.98 -12.80
N MET A 525 -20.58 28.10 -12.02
CA MET A 525 -20.67 28.59 -10.63
C MET A 525 -20.94 30.10 -10.55
N GLU A 526 -20.63 30.87 -11.60
CA GLU A 526 -20.96 32.29 -11.69
C GLU A 526 -22.17 32.48 -12.61
N ASP A 527 -23.25 33.06 -12.09
CA ASP A 527 -24.43 33.40 -12.90
C ASP A 527 -24.15 34.66 -13.76
N SER A 528 -23.29 34.51 -14.77
CA SER A 528 -22.86 35.60 -15.65
C SER A 528 -22.89 35.21 -17.14
N PRO A 529 -23.97 35.56 -17.86
CA PRO A 529 -24.10 35.31 -19.30
C PRO A 529 -22.97 35.94 -20.15
N VAL A 530 -22.41 37.07 -19.68
CA VAL A 530 -21.32 37.78 -20.37
C VAL A 530 -20.03 36.97 -20.31
N LYS A 531 -19.67 36.43 -19.13
CA LYS A 531 -18.48 35.59 -18.98
C LYS A 531 -18.60 34.30 -19.77
N PHE A 532 -19.78 33.68 -19.78
CA PHE A 532 -20.04 32.51 -20.61
C PHE A 532 -19.85 32.81 -22.10
N LYS A 533 -20.39 33.93 -22.60
CA LYS A 533 -20.23 34.32 -24.00
C LYS A 533 -18.75 34.55 -24.37
N ALA A 534 -18.00 35.26 -23.52
CA ALA A 534 -16.57 35.49 -23.73
C ALA A 534 -15.77 34.18 -23.73
N PHE A 535 -16.14 33.22 -22.88
CA PHE A 535 -15.52 31.90 -22.87
C PHE A 535 -15.80 31.11 -24.15
N MET A 536 -16.99 31.20 -24.74
CA MET A 536 -17.33 30.45 -25.96
C MET A 536 -16.70 31.03 -27.23
N GLU A 537 -16.29 32.30 -27.23
CA GLU A 537 -15.83 33.02 -28.43
C GLU A 537 -14.65 32.34 -29.16
N PRO A 538 -13.59 31.85 -28.49
CA PRO A 538 -12.49 31.15 -29.17
C PRO A 538 -12.90 29.79 -29.74
N LEU A 539 -13.89 29.12 -29.15
CA LEU A 539 -14.37 27.80 -29.61
C LEU A 539 -15.22 27.91 -30.88
N LEU A 540 -15.94 29.01 -31.05
CA LEU A 540 -16.76 29.27 -32.24
C LEU A 540 -15.91 29.49 -33.52
N GLN A 541 -14.65 29.92 -33.37
CA GLN A 541 -13.73 30.12 -34.48
C GLN A 541 -13.14 28.80 -35.03
N VAL A 542 -13.23 27.70 -34.28
CA VAL A 542 -12.73 26.37 -34.67
C VAL A 542 -13.79 25.54 -35.41
N SER A 543 -15.06 25.95 -35.35
CA SER A 543 -16.21 25.29 -35.99
C SER A 543 -16.47 25.71 -37.45
N VAL A 544 -15.49 26.32 -38.13
CA VAL A 544 -15.55 26.69 -39.56
C VAL A 544 -14.50 25.94 -40.35
#